data_AF-A0A418EPG3-F1
#
_entry.id   AF-A0A418EPG3-F1
#
_cell.length_a   1.000
_cell.length_b   1.000
_cell.length_c   1.000
_cell.angle_alpha   90.00
_cell.angle_beta   90.00
_cell.angle_gamma   90.00
#
_symmetry.space_group_name_H-M   'P 1'
#
loop_
_entity.id
_entity.type
_entity.pdbx_description
1 polymer ?
#
loop_
_entity_poly.entity_id
_entity_poly.type
_entity_poly.pdbx_seq_one_letter_code
_entity_poly.pdbx_strand_id
1 'polypeptide(L)'
;MYPGASSSISALKAAGARVLHGVNATSLGAHKASFGVHSGFDRIVFNFPHFAEGGNTRNKISKHRTLLTEFFQSCQSVLAPHGQIWVALCQGQGGSPADTLKRNEGDTWQVVPCAAAGQMILLDVVSFPYAELSLLGYHSVGYRLQDRAFHSEGGLIHIFGPESPSTGKPARFAQSWTRHISFWRGDGYSLDALQVALQEVLGPGVGIALTLHDTYHCNKTNRTSLTFHVTFESRVHNFSRQRLNDIVHVIAQKLAVLDVGIVRS
;
A
#
# COMPACT_ATOMS: atom_id res chain seq x y z
N MET A 1 -2.46 22.46 23.92
CA MET A 1 -1.67 23.27 22.95
C MET A 1 -0.21 22.89 23.16
N TYR A 2 0.53 22.50 22.12
CA TYR A 2 1.92 22.04 22.26
C TYR A 2 2.85 23.23 22.57
N PRO A 3 3.43 23.34 23.77
CA PRO A 3 4.14 24.56 24.21
C PRO A 3 5.32 24.95 23.32
N GLY A 4 6.03 23.98 22.74
CA GLY A 4 7.19 24.20 21.86
C GLY A 4 6.84 24.48 20.39
N ALA A 5 5.56 24.50 20.00
CA ALA A 5 5.20 24.62 18.58
C ALA A 5 5.59 25.99 17.99
N SER A 6 5.34 27.08 18.72
CA SER A 6 5.60 28.44 18.22
C SER A 6 7.09 28.70 17.96
N SER A 7 7.95 28.28 18.90
CA SER A 7 9.42 28.39 18.75
C SER A 7 9.92 27.52 17.60
N SER A 8 9.43 26.29 17.49
CA SER A 8 9.79 25.37 16.39
C SER A 8 9.41 25.92 15.02
N ILE A 9 8.20 26.46 14.88
CA ILE A 9 7.73 27.08 13.62
C ILE A 9 8.61 28.29 13.26
N SER A 10 8.96 29.11 14.25
CA SER A 10 9.80 30.29 14.03
C SER A 10 11.21 29.90 13.59
N ALA A 11 11.81 28.90 14.25
CA ALA A 11 13.12 28.37 13.87
C ALA A 11 13.13 27.78 12.45
N LEU A 12 12.09 27.01 12.08
CA LEU A 12 11.94 26.47 10.73
C LEU A 12 11.87 27.58 9.68
N LYS A 13 11.04 28.60 9.90
CA LYS A 13 10.92 29.75 8.98
C LYS A 13 12.24 30.53 8.88
N ALA A 14 12.92 30.75 10.00
CA ALA A 14 14.23 31.40 10.02
C ALA A 14 15.30 30.61 9.26
N ALA A 15 15.21 29.28 9.26
CA ALA A 15 16.05 28.40 8.45
C ALA A 15 15.63 28.30 6.97
N GLY A 16 14.67 29.11 6.52
CA GLY A 16 14.18 29.12 5.13
C GLY A 16 13.16 28.03 4.81
N ALA A 17 12.74 27.23 5.79
CA ALA A 17 11.70 26.24 5.58
C ALA A 17 10.32 26.91 5.45
N ARG A 18 9.52 26.41 4.52
CA ARG A 18 8.17 26.89 4.30
C ARG A 18 7.19 26.08 5.14
N VAL A 19 6.57 26.74 6.11
CA VAL A 19 5.60 26.11 7.02
C VAL A 19 4.18 26.43 6.56
N LEU A 20 3.41 25.40 6.25
CA LEU A 20 2.00 25.48 5.88
C LEU A 20 1.13 24.81 6.96
N HIS A 21 -0.08 25.34 7.15
CA HIS A 21 -1.07 24.81 8.08
C HIS A 21 -2.34 24.45 7.31
N GLY A 22 -3.19 23.59 7.91
CA GLY A 22 -4.47 23.20 7.30
C GLY A 22 -4.32 22.34 6.04
N VAL A 23 -3.17 21.68 5.86
CA VAL A 23 -2.94 20.75 4.75
C VAL A 23 -3.60 19.43 5.09
N ASN A 24 -4.59 19.01 4.30
CA ASN A 24 -5.17 17.70 4.45
C ASN A 24 -4.28 16.65 3.75
N ALA A 25 -3.66 15.76 4.54
CA ALA A 25 -2.80 14.70 4.04
C ALA A 25 -3.54 13.67 3.14
N THR A 26 -4.86 13.56 3.24
CA THR A 26 -5.66 12.70 2.36
C THR A 26 -6.10 13.41 1.07
N SER A 27 -5.83 14.71 0.93
CA SER A 27 -6.17 15.53 -0.26
C SER A 27 -5.04 16.50 -0.64
N LEU A 28 -3.79 16.01 -0.70
CA LEU A 28 -2.60 16.78 -1.05
C LEU A 28 -2.71 17.46 -2.42
N GLY A 29 -3.37 16.84 -3.40
CA GLY A 29 -3.59 17.42 -4.72
C GLY A 29 -4.32 18.76 -4.68
N ALA A 30 -5.28 18.94 -3.77
CA ALA A 30 -6.00 20.20 -3.57
C ALA A 30 -5.11 21.34 -3.07
N HIS A 31 -3.94 21.00 -2.51
CA HIS A 31 -2.96 21.95 -1.97
C HIS A 31 -1.73 22.11 -2.87
N LYS A 32 -1.68 21.46 -4.06
CA LYS A 32 -0.49 21.46 -4.93
C LYS A 32 0.01 22.87 -5.28
N ALA A 33 -0.91 23.80 -5.54
CA ALA A 33 -0.55 25.19 -5.85
C ALA A 33 0.14 25.90 -4.67
N SER A 34 -0.29 25.63 -3.43
CA SER A 34 0.34 26.24 -2.24
C SER A 34 1.67 25.59 -1.90
N PHE A 35 1.98 24.40 -2.43
CA PHE A 35 3.26 23.73 -2.24
C PHE A 35 4.44 24.40 -2.95
N GLY A 36 4.23 25.22 -3.96
CA GLY A 36 5.32 25.92 -4.65
C GLY A 36 6.42 25.00 -5.20
N VAL A 37 6.10 23.71 -5.39
CA VAL A 37 6.98 22.69 -5.95
C VAL A 37 6.28 22.10 -7.17
N HIS A 38 6.71 22.54 -8.36
CA HIS A 38 6.05 22.17 -9.61
C HIS A 38 6.44 20.77 -10.10
N SER A 39 7.68 20.34 -9.85
CA SER A 39 8.21 19.02 -10.23
C SER A 39 7.71 17.87 -9.34
N GLY A 40 6.98 18.19 -8.26
CA GLY A 40 6.63 17.25 -7.21
C GLY A 40 7.75 17.07 -6.17
N PHE A 41 7.42 16.41 -5.06
CA PHE A 41 8.34 16.16 -3.96
C PHE A 41 9.23 14.94 -4.21
N ASP A 42 10.53 15.08 -4.00
CA ASP A 42 11.46 13.94 -3.98
C ASP A 42 11.27 13.08 -2.72
N ARG A 43 10.74 13.67 -1.65
CA ARG A 43 10.44 12.98 -0.40
C ARG A 43 9.23 13.57 0.31
N ILE A 44 8.32 12.71 0.72
CA ILE A 44 7.22 13.02 1.63
C ILE A 44 7.45 12.22 2.92
N VAL A 45 7.50 12.88 4.07
CA VAL A 45 7.70 12.22 5.37
C VAL A 45 6.43 12.36 6.21
N PHE A 46 5.86 11.25 6.66
CA PHE A 46 4.72 11.22 7.57
C PHE A 46 5.09 10.47 8.85
N ASN A 47 5.48 11.20 9.88
CA ASN A 47 5.89 10.63 11.15
C ASN A 47 4.69 10.38 12.06
N PHE A 48 4.49 9.12 12.45
CA PHE A 48 3.49 8.67 13.41
C PHE A 48 2.07 9.22 13.11
N PRO A 49 1.53 9.01 11.89
CA PRO A 49 0.18 9.44 11.55
C PRO A 49 -0.84 8.89 12.55
N HIS A 50 -1.87 9.66 12.89
CA HIS A 50 -2.87 9.24 13.87
C HIS A 50 -4.26 9.78 13.53
N PHE A 51 -5.29 8.94 13.71
CA PHE A 51 -6.68 9.34 13.59
C PHE A 51 -7.23 9.72 14.97
N ALA A 52 -7.48 11.02 15.18
CA ALA A 52 -7.79 11.56 16.52
C ALA A 52 -9.29 11.73 16.83
N GLU A 53 -10.18 11.73 15.84
CA GLU A 53 -11.60 12.03 16.08
C GLU A 53 -12.29 10.99 16.95
N GLY A 54 -13.17 11.44 17.86
CA GLY A 54 -13.97 10.58 18.73
C GLY A 54 -13.21 9.91 19.88
N GLY A 55 -12.08 10.47 20.31
CA GLY A 55 -11.37 10.11 21.55
C GLY A 55 -10.67 8.75 21.58
N ASN A 56 -10.13 8.40 22.76
CA ASN A 56 -9.27 7.23 23.02
C ASN A 56 -10.01 5.92 23.36
N THR A 57 -11.31 5.83 23.11
CA THR A 57 -12.14 4.76 23.69
C THR A 57 -11.94 3.39 23.05
N ARG A 58 -11.38 3.30 21.83
CA ARG A 58 -10.92 2.04 21.20
C ARG A 58 -9.79 2.30 20.20
N ASN A 59 -8.94 1.30 19.98
CA ASN A 59 -7.93 1.32 18.92
C ASN A 59 -8.65 1.28 17.56
N LYS A 60 -8.74 2.42 16.86
CA LYS A 60 -9.50 2.58 15.60
C LYS A 60 -8.67 2.14 14.40
N ILE A 61 -8.25 0.88 14.41
CA ILE A 61 -7.33 0.32 13.40
C ILE A 61 -7.86 0.53 11.97
N SER A 62 -9.16 0.33 11.75
CA SER A 62 -9.79 0.58 10.44
C SER A 62 -9.67 2.05 9.99
N LYS A 63 -9.74 3.01 10.92
CA LYS A 63 -9.57 4.44 10.62
C LYS A 63 -8.11 4.79 10.33
N HIS A 64 -7.15 4.18 11.03
CA HIS A 64 -5.73 4.35 10.70
C HIS A 64 -5.39 3.77 9.32
N ARG A 65 -5.93 2.60 8.99
CA ARG A 65 -5.83 2.02 7.64
C ARG A 65 -6.45 2.94 6.58
N THR A 66 -7.62 3.51 6.86
CA THR A 66 -8.27 4.48 5.95
C THR A 66 -7.39 5.70 5.74
N LEU A 67 -6.88 6.32 6.81
CA LEU A 67 -5.97 7.46 6.76
C LEU A 67 -4.75 7.17 5.90
N LEU A 68 -4.07 6.03 6.12
CA LEU A 68 -2.90 5.65 5.34
C LEU A 68 -3.26 5.39 3.87
N THR A 69 -4.35 4.67 3.61
CA THR A 69 -4.80 4.35 2.25
C THR A 69 -5.05 5.62 1.43
N GLU A 70 -5.82 6.56 2.00
CA GLU A 70 -6.13 7.83 1.34
C GLU A 70 -4.89 8.72 1.23
N PHE A 71 -4.01 8.73 2.23
CA PHE A 71 -2.73 9.45 2.17
C PHE A 71 -1.84 8.97 1.02
N PHE A 72 -1.64 7.65 0.87
CA PHE A 72 -0.83 7.10 -0.21
C PHE A 72 -1.45 7.39 -1.58
N GLN A 73 -2.77 7.30 -1.70
CA GLN A 73 -3.48 7.69 -2.92
C GLN A 73 -3.26 9.18 -3.24
N SER A 74 -3.34 10.05 -2.23
CA SER A 74 -3.16 11.49 -2.39
C SER A 74 -1.75 11.88 -2.84
N CYS A 75 -0.73 11.17 -2.32
CA CYS A 75 0.67 11.44 -2.63
C CYS A 75 0.98 11.36 -4.13
N GLN A 76 0.31 10.49 -4.89
CA GLN A 76 0.53 10.35 -6.34
C GLN A 76 0.45 11.68 -7.11
N SER A 77 -0.42 12.59 -6.66
CA SER A 77 -0.63 13.88 -7.34
C SER A 77 0.50 14.90 -7.14
N VAL A 78 1.35 14.69 -6.14
CA VAL A 78 2.38 15.64 -5.69
C VAL A 78 3.77 15.04 -5.53
N LEU A 79 3.93 13.74 -5.73
CA LEU A 79 5.22 13.06 -5.70
C LEU A 79 5.94 13.21 -7.05
N ALA A 80 7.26 13.40 -7.02
CA ALA A 80 8.07 13.35 -8.22
C ALA A 80 8.16 11.90 -8.78
N PRO A 81 8.50 11.68 -10.06
CA PRO A 81 8.55 10.33 -10.66
C PRO A 81 9.40 9.28 -9.94
N HIS A 82 10.43 9.71 -9.20
CA HIS A 82 11.28 8.85 -8.37
C HIS A 82 11.25 9.25 -6.89
N GLY A 83 10.25 10.03 -6.51
CA GLY A 83 10.09 10.47 -5.14
C GLY A 83 9.76 9.31 -4.20
N GLN A 84 10.03 9.52 -2.92
CA GLN A 84 9.82 8.52 -1.89
C GLN A 84 8.82 8.99 -0.84
N ILE A 85 8.08 8.05 -0.26
CA ILE A 85 7.19 8.30 0.88
C ILE A 85 7.74 7.55 2.08
N TRP A 86 8.02 8.26 3.15
CA TRP A 86 8.62 7.73 4.37
C TRP A 86 7.57 7.80 5.47
N VAL A 87 7.10 6.65 5.95
CA VAL A 87 6.10 6.58 7.01
C VAL A 87 6.73 5.97 8.24
N ALA A 88 6.79 6.73 9.34
CA ALA A 88 7.26 6.21 10.62
C ALA A 88 6.10 5.68 11.45
N LEU A 89 6.22 4.46 11.96
CA LEU A 89 5.23 3.80 12.81
C LEU A 89 5.89 3.21 14.05
N CYS A 90 5.14 3.12 15.15
CA CYS A 90 5.63 2.46 16.36
C CYS A 90 5.83 0.96 16.11
N GLN A 91 6.67 0.33 16.93
CA GLN A 91 7.01 -1.08 16.83
C GLN A 91 5.76 -1.97 16.64
N GLY A 92 5.76 -2.82 15.61
CA GLY A 92 4.69 -3.75 15.30
C GLY A 92 3.43 -3.11 14.70
N GLN A 93 3.36 -1.78 14.53
CA GLN A 93 2.15 -1.15 13.97
C GLN A 93 2.06 -1.36 12.47
N GLY A 94 3.20 -1.35 11.76
CA GLY A 94 3.21 -1.49 10.30
C GLY A 94 2.63 -2.82 9.82
N GLY A 95 2.88 -3.91 10.56
CA GLY A 95 2.49 -5.26 10.16
C GLY A 95 3.36 -5.81 9.03
N SER A 96 4.54 -5.23 8.82
CA SER A 96 5.49 -5.65 7.81
C SER A 96 6.33 -6.84 8.30
N PRO A 97 6.93 -7.64 7.39
CA PRO A 97 7.86 -8.68 7.81
C PRO A 97 9.04 -8.18 8.65
N ALA A 98 9.42 -6.90 8.50
CA ALA A 98 10.48 -6.24 9.26
C ALA A 98 10.13 -5.94 10.73
N ASP A 99 8.85 -5.95 11.11
CA ASP A 99 8.45 -5.73 12.50
C ASP A 99 8.93 -6.88 13.39
N THR A 100 9.69 -6.58 14.43
CA THR A 100 10.18 -7.58 15.40
C THR A 100 9.08 -8.03 16.36
N LEU A 101 8.25 -7.09 16.84
CA LEU A 101 7.05 -7.39 17.61
C LEU A 101 5.94 -7.86 16.67
N LYS A 102 5.67 -9.17 16.66
CA LYS A 102 4.56 -9.74 15.88
C LYS A 102 3.23 -9.51 16.58
N ARG A 103 2.33 -8.80 15.90
CA ARG A 103 0.92 -8.65 16.28
C ARG A 103 0.06 -9.53 15.39
N ASN A 104 -1.15 -9.85 15.83
CA ASN A 104 -2.15 -10.42 14.93
C ASN A 104 -2.36 -9.46 13.75
N GLU A 105 -2.54 -9.99 12.55
CA GLU A 105 -2.65 -9.17 11.33
C GLU A 105 -3.77 -8.11 11.46
N GLY A 106 -4.91 -8.51 12.02
CA GLY A 106 -6.06 -7.65 12.31
C GLY A 106 -5.75 -6.49 13.26
N ASP A 107 -4.69 -6.60 14.06
CA ASP A 107 -4.24 -5.60 15.04
C ASP A 107 -3.13 -4.67 14.50
N THR A 108 -2.73 -4.85 13.23
CA THR A 108 -1.73 -4.00 12.56
C THR A 108 -2.39 -2.96 11.66
N TRP A 109 -1.64 -1.96 11.24
CA TRP A 109 -2.09 -0.93 10.32
C TRP A 109 -1.89 -1.32 8.86
N GLN A 110 -1.32 -2.51 8.59
CA GLN A 110 -1.18 -3.08 7.25
C GLN A 110 -0.61 -2.06 6.25
N VAL A 111 0.50 -1.41 6.61
CA VAL A 111 1.02 -0.23 5.89
C VAL A 111 1.33 -0.53 4.43
N VAL A 112 1.83 -1.74 4.13
CA VAL A 112 2.13 -2.17 2.76
C VAL A 112 0.84 -2.38 1.93
N PRO A 113 -0.19 -3.12 2.42
CA PRO A 113 -1.50 -3.12 1.78
C PRO A 113 -2.15 -1.74 1.59
N CYS A 114 -2.04 -0.83 2.57
CA CYS A 114 -2.56 0.54 2.42
C CYS A 114 -1.87 1.31 1.28
N ALA A 115 -0.56 1.12 1.12
CA ALA A 115 0.23 1.77 0.07
C ALA A 115 -0.17 1.33 -1.36
N ALA A 116 -0.83 0.18 -1.51
CA ALA A 116 -1.32 -0.32 -2.78
C ALA A 116 -2.34 0.62 -3.46
N ALA A 117 -3.13 1.36 -2.69
CA ALA A 117 -4.03 2.38 -3.25
C ALA A 117 -3.27 3.55 -3.91
N GLY A 118 -2.02 3.74 -3.49
CA GLY A 118 -1.05 4.66 -4.07
C GLY A 118 -0.29 4.13 -5.29
N GLN A 119 -0.47 2.87 -5.69
CA GLN A 119 0.46 2.15 -6.57
C GLN A 119 1.92 2.27 -6.09
N MET A 120 2.10 2.11 -4.78
CA MET A 120 3.40 2.23 -4.12
C MET A 120 3.90 0.88 -3.63
N ILE A 121 5.19 0.62 -3.80
CA ILE A 121 5.88 -0.57 -3.29
C ILE A 121 6.81 -0.20 -2.13
N LEU A 122 6.96 -1.10 -1.17
CA LEU A 122 7.87 -0.93 -0.04
C LEU A 122 9.31 -1.17 -0.52
N LEU A 123 10.10 -0.12 -0.72
CA LEU A 123 11.48 -0.19 -1.18
C LEU A 123 12.46 -0.57 -0.07
N ASP A 124 12.20 -0.08 1.14
CA ASP A 124 13.07 -0.32 2.29
C ASP A 124 12.35 -0.18 3.64
N VAL A 125 12.96 -0.72 4.70
CA VAL A 125 12.55 -0.49 6.09
C VAL A 125 13.79 -0.27 6.93
N VAL A 126 13.83 0.84 7.66
CA VAL A 126 14.93 1.21 8.54
C VAL A 126 14.43 1.55 9.94
N SER A 127 15.28 1.47 10.94
CA SER A 127 14.95 1.89 12.31
C SER A 127 14.66 3.39 12.36
N PHE A 128 13.66 3.79 13.14
CA PHE A 128 13.42 5.20 13.43
C PHE A 128 14.54 5.71 14.37
N PRO A 129 15.30 6.75 13.99
CA PRO A 129 16.50 7.19 14.72
C PRO A 129 16.13 8.05 15.94
N TYR A 130 15.42 7.46 16.91
CA TYR A 130 14.89 8.21 18.05
C TYR A 130 16.02 8.80 18.93
N ALA A 131 17.09 8.04 19.16
CA ALA A 131 18.20 8.48 20.00
C ALA A 131 18.92 9.69 19.38
N GLU A 132 19.24 9.62 18.09
CA GLU A 132 19.90 10.70 17.36
C GLU A 132 19.02 11.95 17.28
N LEU A 133 17.73 11.79 16.98
CA LEU A 133 16.80 12.91 16.95
C LEU A 133 16.60 13.52 18.34
N SER A 134 16.58 12.71 19.39
CA SER A 134 16.46 13.19 20.78
C SER A 134 17.66 14.04 21.20
N LEU A 135 18.87 13.71 20.75
CA LEU A 135 20.06 14.55 20.97
C LEU A 135 19.94 15.91 20.28
N LEU A 136 19.16 16.00 19.21
CA LEU A 136 18.84 17.24 18.49
C LEU A 136 17.58 17.95 19.04
N GLY A 137 17.01 17.46 20.14
CA GLY A 137 15.84 18.06 20.81
C GLY A 137 14.48 17.56 20.33
N TYR A 138 14.42 16.48 19.55
CA TYR A 138 13.14 15.85 19.20
C TYR A 138 12.56 15.07 20.39
N HIS A 139 11.30 15.34 20.72
CA HIS A 139 10.54 14.57 21.69
C HIS A 139 9.16 14.24 21.14
N SER A 140 8.74 12.98 21.28
CA SER A 140 7.39 12.58 20.89
C SER A 140 6.37 13.16 21.89
N VAL A 141 5.24 13.63 21.38
CA VAL A 141 4.12 14.14 22.18
C VAL A 141 2.80 13.77 21.50
N GLY A 142 1.70 13.79 22.25
CA GLY A 142 0.36 13.49 21.72
C GLY A 142 -0.20 12.13 22.13
N TYR A 143 0.45 11.38 23.02
CA TYR A 143 -0.12 10.14 23.54
C TYR A 143 -1.47 10.44 24.20
N ARG A 144 -2.52 9.76 23.73
CA ARG A 144 -3.89 9.96 24.20
C ARG A 144 -4.38 11.41 24.10
N LEU A 145 -3.89 12.17 23.11
CA LEU A 145 -4.21 13.60 22.91
C LEU A 145 -3.74 14.49 24.07
N GLN A 146 -2.70 14.06 24.78
CA GLN A 146 -2.07 14.80 25.88
C GLN A 146 -0.64 15.22 25.52
N ASP A 147 -0.09 16.17 26.26
CA ASP A 147 1.33 16.55 26.17
C ASP A 147 2.21 15.50 26.87
N ARG A 148 2.15 14.27 26.33
CA ARG A 148 2.81 13.08 26.85
C ARG A 148 3.39 12.29 25.69
N ALA A 149 4.61 11.79 25.89
CA ALA A 149 5.29 10.92 24.94
C ALA A 149 4.54 9.59 24.75
N PHE A 150 4.53 9.11 23.52
CA PHE A 150 4.14 7.73 23.19
C PHE A 150 5.40 6.88 22.99
N HIS A 151 5.23 5.56 23.01
CA HIS A 151 6.35 4.64 22.84
C HIS A 151 6.89 4.68 21.40
N SER A 152 8.08 5.24 21.24
CA SER A 152 8.77 5.43 19.96
C SER A 152 9.97 4.50 19.77
N GLU A 153 10.43 3.84 20.85
CA GLU A 153 11.48 2.83 20.79
C GLU A 153 11.06 1.65 19.92
N GLY A 154 12.01 1.10 19.15
CA GLY A 154 11.73 0.04 18.18
C GLY A 154 10.81 0.46 17.02
N GLY A 155 10.51 1.76 16.88
CA GLY A 155 9.79 2.30 15.73
C GLY A 155 10.55 2.08 14.42
N LEU A 156 9.81 1.96 13.33
CA LEU A 156 10.36 1.73 11.99
C LEU A 156 9.91 2.83 11.04
N ILE A 157 10.76 3.15 10.07
CA ILE A 157 10.43 3.96 8.90
C ILE A 157 10.27 3.02 7.72
N HIS A 158 9.07 2.98 7.15
CA HIS A 158 8.76 2.28 5.90
C HIS A 158 8.95 3.24 4.73
N ILE A 159 9.87 2.91 3.82
CA ILE A 159 10.23 3.73 2.66
C ILE A 159 9.55 3.15 1.43
N PHE A 160 8.67 3.93 0.81
CA PHE A 160 7.92 3.56 -0.36
C PHE A 160 8.37 4.37 -1.58
N GLY A 161 8.17 3.79 -2.76
CA GLY A 161 8.26 4.48 -4.04
C GLY A 161 7.24 3.93 -5.02
N PRO A 162 7.07 4.58 -6.19
CA PRO A 162 6.11 4.14 -7.19
C PRO A 162 6.47 2.75 -7.74
N GLU A 163 5.46 1.99 -8.17
CA GLU A 163 5.67 0.79 -8.97
C GLU A 163 6.53 1.11 -10.21
N SER A 164 7.53 0.26 -10.48
CA SER A 164 8.35 0.40 -11.69
C SER A 164 8.76 -1.00 -12.20
N PRO A 165 7.86 -1.66 -12.95
CA PRO A 165 8.00 -3.07 -13.33
C PRO A 165 9.16 -3.41 -14.27
N SER A 166 9.66 -2.44 -15.04
CA SER A 166 10.68 -2.65 -16.06
C SER A 166 12.09 -2.16 -15.65
N THR A 167 12.18 -1.16 -14.78
CA THR A 167 13.43 -0.43 -14.51
C THR A 167 13.67 -0.11 -13.04
N GLY A 168 12.73 -0.48 -12.16
CA GLY A 168 12.75 -0.08 -10.75
C GLY A 168 13.44 -1.06 -9.82
N LYS A 169 13.81 -0.56 -8.64
CA LYS A 169 14.22 -1.42 -7.52
C LYS A 169 13.01 -2.24 -7.07
N PRO A 170 13.10 -3.58 -6.96
CA PRO A 170 12.01 -4.40 -6.46
C PRO A 170 11.72 -4.09 -4.98
N ALA A 171 10.47 -4.28 -4.59
CA ALA A 171 9.99 -4.17 -3.22
C ALA A 171 10.83 -5.06 -2.29
N ARG A 172 11.18 -4.55 -1.11
CA ARG A 172 11.96 -5.26 -0.09
C ARG A 172 11.42 -6.66 0.18
N PHE A 173 10.10 -6.82 0.27
CA PHE A 173 9.43 -8.10 0.44
C PHE A 173 8.46 -8.37 -0.70
N ALA A 174 8.39 -9.63 -1.14
CA ALA A 174 7.34 -10.07 -2.04
C ALA A 174 5.96 -9.92 -1.40
N GLN A 175 4.97 -9.53 -2.20
CA GLN A 175 3.57 -9.51 -1.83
C GLN A 175 2.88 -10.64 -2.59
N SER A 176 1.96 -11.34 -1.92
CA SER A 176 1.27 -12.50 -2.47
C SER A 176 -0.24 -12.30 -2.33
N TRP A 177 -0.96 -12.72 -3.36
CA TRP A 177 -2.41 -12.67 -3.40
C TRP A 177 -2.95 -13.97 -4.00
N THR A 178 -4.18 -14.27 -3.62
CA THR A 178 -4.81 -15.54 -3.96
C THR A 178 -6.26 -15.32 -4.37
N ARG A 179 -6.70 -15.95 -5.46
CA ARG A 179 -8.07 -15.89 -5.97
C ARG A 179 -8.51 -17.22 -6.57
N HIS A 180 -9.81 -17.49 -6.52
CA HIS A 180 -10.41 -18.57 -7.31
C HIS A 180 -10.90 -18.00 -8.63
N ILE A 181 -10.61 -18.69 -9.72
CA ILE A 181 -11.11 -18.33 -11.06
C ILE A 181 -11.83 -19.55 -11.61
N SER A 182 -13.14 -19.41 -11.82
CA SER A 182 -14.01 -20.43 -12.39
C SER A 182 -14.48 -20.02 -13.78
N PHE A 183 -14.32 -20.89 -14.77
CA PHE A 183 -14.75 -20.60 -16.14
C PHE A 183 -15.25 -21.87 -16.84
N TRP A 184 -16.16 -21.69 -17.80
CA TRP A 184 -16.50 -22.71 -18.78
C TRP A 184 -15.36 -22.84 -19.77
N ARG A 185 -14.81 -24.05 -19.90
CA ARG A 185 -13.71 -24.37 -20.82
C ARG A 185 -14.10 -24.03 -22.26
N GLY A 186 -13.28 -23.22 -22.94
CA GLY A 186 -13.33 -23.01 -24.39
C GLY A 186 -12.51 -24.04 -25.15
N ASP A 187 -12.59 -24.02 -26.48
CA ASP A 187 -11.92 -24.99 -27.33
C ASP A 187 -10.39 -24.75 -27.36
N GLY A 188 -9.98 -23.48 -27.27
CA GLY A 188 -8.60 -23.03 -27.12
C GLY A 188 -7.96 -23.25 -25.75
N TYR A 189 -8.66 -23.88 -24.79
CA TYR A 189 -8.11 -24.10 -23.45
C TYR A 189 -6.87 -25.01 -23.45
N SER A 190 -5.79 -24.47 -22.89
CA SER A 190 -4.69 -25.23 -22.31
C SER A 190 -4.22 -24.54 -21.02
N LEU A 191 -3.46 -25.25 -20.18
CA LEU A 191 -2.88 -24.64 -18.98
C LEU A 191 -1.94 -23.48 -19.36
N ASP A 192 -1.17 -23.64 -20.44
CA ASP A 192 -0.28 -22.60 -20.96
C ASP A 192 -1.06 -21.38 -21.46
N ALA A 193 -2.18 -21.58 -22.16
CA ALA A 193 -3.01 -20.48 -22.64
C ALA A 193 -3.65 -19.70 -21.47
N LEU A 194 -4.08 -20.40 -20.41
CA LEU A 194 -4.54 -19.77 -19.17
C LEU A 194 -3.42 -18.97 -18.50
N GLN A 195 -2.21 -19.53 -18.41
CA GLN A 195 -1.07 -18.86 -17.82
C GLN A 195 -0.67 -17.59 -18.61
N VAL A 196 -0.63 -17.68 -19.95
CA VAL A 196 -0.37 -16.52 -20.83
C VAL A 196 -1.43 -15.44 -20.65
N ALA A 197 -2.72 -15.81 -20.65
CA ALA A 197 -3.81 -14.86 -20.44
C ALA A 197 -3.68 -14.12 -19.10
N LEU A 198 -3.35 -14.83 -18.02
CA LEU A 198 -3.17 -14.23 -16.70
C LEU A 198 -1.92 -13.34 -16.65
N GLN A 199 -0.81 -13.77 -17.27
CA GLN A 199 0.42 -12.97 -17.32
C GLN A 199 0.21 -11.66 -18.07
N GLU A 200 -0.52 -11.68 -19.19
CA GLU A 200 -0.82 -10.47 -19.96
C GLU A 200 -1.65 -9.45 -19.18
N VAL A 201 -2.56 -9.92 -18.33
CA VAL A 201 -3.39 -9.01 -17.51
C VAL A 201 -2.66 -8.54 -16.25
N LEU A 202 -1.92 -9.42 -15.57
CA LEU A 202 -1.22 -9.09 -14.33
C LEU A 202 0.06 -8.27 -14.57
N GLY A 203 0.63 -8.37 -15.77
CA GLY A 203 1.82 -7.64 -16.17
C GLY A 203 3.13 -8.37 -15.86
N PRO A 204 4.28 -7.79 -16.27
CA PRO A 204 5.59 -8.40 -16.09
C PRO A 204 6.00 -8.44 -14.61
N GLY A 205 6.87 -9.39 -14.25
CA GLY A 205 7.41 -9.50 -12.89
C GLY A 205 6.40 -10.00 -11.85
N VAL A 206 5.29 -10.58 -12.30
CA VAL A 206 4.33 -11.31 -11.47
C VAL A 206 4.55 -12.81 -11.68
N GLY A 207 4.91 -13.53 -10.62
CA GLY A 207 4.94 -14.99 -10.61
C GLY A 207 3.53 -15.52 -10.41
N ILE A 208 3.11 -16.51 -11.20
CA ILE A 208 1.75 -17.08 -11.17
C ILE A 208 1.85 -18.57 -10.90
N ALA A 209 1.10 -19.05 -9.90
CA ALA A 209 0.94 -20.46 -9.59
C ALA A 209 -0.55 -20.85 -9.75
N LEU A 210 -0.79 -21.90 -10.53
CA LEU A 210 -2.12 -22.42 -10.83
C LEU A 210 -2.27 -23.81 -10.22
N THR A 211 -3.33 -24.01 -9.45
CA THR A 211 -3.72 -25.33 -8.97
C THR A 211 -5.17 -25.58 -9.34
N LEU A 212 -5.44 -26.66 -10.08
CA LEU A 212 -6.81 -27.07 -10.36
C LEU A 212 -7.48 -27.46 -9.04
N HIS A 213 -8.53 -26.72 -8.68
CA HIS A 213 -9.25 -26.91 -7.43
C HIS A 213 -10.49 -27.78 -7.62
N ASP A 214 -11.23 -27.55 -8.71
CA ASP A 214 -12.46 -28.27 -9.00
C ASP A 214 -12.73 -28.39 -10.51
N THR A 215 -13.44 -29.44 -10.90
CA THR A 215 -13.92 -29.67 -12.27
C THR A 215 -15.38 -30.09 -12.21
N TYR A 216 -16.24 -29.33 -12.89
CA TYR A 216 -17.67 -29.59 -12.96
C TYR A 216 -18.10 -29.83 -14.40
N HIS A 217 -18.78 -30.94 -14.68
CA HIS A 217 -19.36 -31.23 -15.98
C HIS A 217 -20.89 -31.05 -15.95
N CYS A 218 -21.43 -30.26 -16.89
CA CYS A 218 -22.85 -29.96 -16.99
C CYS A 218 -23.52 -30.82 -18.08
N ASN A 219 -24.20 -31.89 -17.68
CA ASN A 219 -24.88 -32.80 -18.61
C ASN A 219 -25.92 -32.11 -19.53
N LYS A 220 -26.54 -31.00 -19.08
CA LYS A 220 -27.55 -30.27 -19.87
C LYS A 220 -26.96 -29.48 -21.04
N THR A 221 -25.78 -28.91 -20.84
CA THR A 221 -25.11 -28.06 -21.86
C THR A 221 -23.91 -28.76 -22.50
N ASN A 222 -23.57 -29.96 -22.02
CA ASN A 222 -22.38 -30.72 -22.36
C ASN A 222 -21.07 -29.90 -22.20
N ARG A 223 -21.04 -28.95 -21.26
CA ARG A 223 -19.89 -28.08 -21.00
C ARG A 223 -19.17 -28.49 -19.73
N THR A 224 -17.86 -28.30 -19.72
CA THR A 224 -17.01 -28.50 -18.54
C THR A 224 -16.56 -27.15 -17.98
N SER A 225 -16.77 -26.94 -16.69
CA SER A 225 -16.25 -25.82 -15.92
C SER A 225 -15.00 -26.25 -15.18
N LEU A 226 -13.98 -25.40 -15.18
CA LEU A 226 -12.76 -25.56 -14.40
C LEU A 226 -12.69 -24.46 -13.36
N THR A 227 -12.26 -24.78 -12.14
CA THR A 227 -11.97 -23.81 -11.09
C THR A 227 -10.52 -23.93 -10.70
N PHE A 228 -9.77 -22.84 -10.84
CA PHE A 228 -8.38 -22.76 -10.42
C PHE A 228 -8.23 -21.93 -9.16
N HIS A 229 -7.42 -22.43 -8.23
CA HIS A 229 -6.78 -21.64 -7.19
C HIS A 229 -5.56 -20.98 -7.81
N VAL A 230 -5.63 -19.66 -7.96
CA VAL A 230 -4.59 -18.82 -8.58
C VAL A 230 -3.91 -18.03 -7.49
N THR A 231 -2.63 -18.31 -7.28
CA THR A 231 -1.76 -17.48 -6.45
C THR A 231 -0.84 -16.68 -7.34
N PHE A 232 -0.69 -15.40 -7.05
CA PHE A 232 0.28 -14.57 -7.75
C PHE A 232 1.10 -13.77 -6.76
N GLU A 233 2.39 -13.67 -7.05
CA GLU A 233 3.39 -13.02 -6.21
C GLU A 233 4.11 -11.93 -7.02
N SER A 234 4.36 -10.78 -6.41
CA SER A 234 5.15 -9.73 -7.06
C SER A 234 6.02 -8.96 -6.08
N ARG A 235 7.16 -8.49 -6.60
CA ARG A 235 7.99 -7.45 -5.97
C ARG A 235 7.95 -6.14 -6.75
N VAL A 236 7.23 -6.06 -7.85
CA VAL A 236 7.20 -4.86 -8.70
C VAL A 236 5.82 -4.22 -8.80
N HIS A 237 4.80 -4.98 -8.42
CA HIS A 237 3.42 -4.51 -8.28
C HIS A 237 2.97 -4.64 -6.83
N ASN A 238 2.11 -3.72 -6.39
CA ASN A 238 1.39 -3.82 -5.13
C ASN A 238 -0.11 -3.69 -5.42
N PHE A 239 -0.77 -4.82 -5.65
CA PHE A 239 -2.17 -4.82 -6.04
C PHE A 239 -3.08 -4.47 -4.87
N SER A 240 -3.83 -3.38 -5.02
CA SER A 240 -4.90 -3.03 -4.08
C SER A 240 -6.08 -3.97 -4.25
N ARG A 241 -6.92 -4.09 -3.22
CA ARG A 241 -8.16 -4.87 -3.31
C ARG A 241 -9.04 -4.42 -4.48
N GLN A 242 -9.14 -3.12 -4.70
CA GLN A 242 -9.92 -2.56 -5.81
C GLN A 242 -9.32 -2.98 -7.17
N ARG A 243 -8.01 -2.78 -7.36
CA ARG A 243 -7.31 -3.18 -8.60
C ARG A 243 -7.49 -4.67 -8.90
N LEU A 244 -7.47 -5.53 -7.88
CA LEU A 244 -7.72 -6.96 -8.05
C LEU A 244 -9.16 -7.26 -8.48
N ASN A 245 -10.15 -6.58 -7.93
CA ASN A 245 -11.54 -6.75 -8.33
C ASN A 245 -11.75 -6.33 -9.79
N ASP A 246 -11.11 -5.24 -10.20
CA ASP A 246 -11.18 -4.73 -11.57
C ASP A 246 -10.50 -5.71 -12.55
N ILE A 247 -9.33 -6.24 -12.17
CA ILE A 247 -8.58 -7.23 -12.96
C ILE A 247 -9.39 -8.51 -13.22
N VAL A 248 -10.28 -8.95 -12.31
CA VAL A 248 -11.13 -10.14 -12.55
C VAL A 248 -11.95 -9.98 -13.84
N HIS A 249 -12.48 -8.78 -14.09
CA HIS A 249 -13.27 -8.50 -15.28
C HIS A 249 -12.38 -8.52 -16.54
N VAL A 250 -11.16 -8.00 -16.44
CA VAL A 250 -10.18 -8.00 -17.54
C VAL A 250 -9.70 -9.43 -17.85
N ILE A 251 -9.48 -10.26 -16.83
CA ILE A 251 -9.15 -11.69 -17.00
C ILE A 251 -10.31 -12.38 -17.73
N ALA A 252 -11.56 -12.15 -17.30
CA ALA A 252 -12.71 -12.77 -17.95
C ALA A 252 -12.80 -12.43 -19.45
N GLN A 253 -12.57 -11.17 -19.80
CA GLN A 253 -12.53 -10.73 -21.20
C GLN A 253 -11.37 -11.36 -21.96
N LYS A 254 -10.17 -11.39 -21.37
CA LYS A 254 -8.98 -11.96 -22.00
C LYS A 254 -9.15 -13.47 -22.27
N LEU A 255 -9.70 -14.21 -21.31
CA LEU A 255 -9.98 -15.64 -21.48
C LEU A 255 -10.98 -15.90 -22.60
N ALA A 256 -12.01 -15.05 -22.74
CA ALA A 256 -12.99 -15.17 -23.82
C ALA A 256 -12.38 -14.86 -25.20
N VAL A 257 -11.57 -13.79 -25.30
CA VAL A 257 -10.91 -13.39 -26.56
C VAL A 257 -9.94 -14.45 -27.07
N LEU A 258 -9.22 -15.12 -26.16
CA LEU A 258 -8.29 -16.19 -26.50
C LEU A 258 -8.95 -17.57 -26.60
N ASP A 259 -10.28 -17.65 -26.48
CA ASP A 259 -11.04 -18.90 -26.44
C ASP A 259 -10.54 -19.91 -25.38
N VAL A 260 -9.93 -19.41 -24.30
CA VAL A 260 -9.54 -20.24 -23.14
C VAL A 260 -10.77 -20.60 -22.33
N GLY A 261 -11.71 -19.66 -22.21
CA GLY A 261 -13.00 -19.93 -21.59
C GLY A 261 -13.79 -18.70 -21.17
N ILE A 262 -15.02 -18.94 -20.71
CA ILE A 262 -15.96 -17.90 -20.30
C ILE A 262 -16.16 -17.98 -18.78
N VAL A 263 -15.74 -16.93 -18.06
CA VAL A 263 -15.80 -16.87 -16.59
C VAL A 263 -17.25 -17.00 -16.10
N ARG A 264 -17.43 -17.77 -15.03
CA ARG A 264 -18.71 -17.93 -14.34
C ARG A 264 -18.97 -16.71 -13.48
N SER A 265 -20.10 -16.03 -13.70
CA SER A 265 -20.66 -15.04 -12.78
C SER A 265 -21.06 -15.68 -11.46
#